data_AF-A0A832JEL8-F1
#
_entry.id   AF-A0A832JEL8-F1
#
_cell.length_a   1.000
_cell.length_b   1.000
_cell.length_c   1.000
_cell.angle_alpha   90.00
_cell.angle_beta   90.00
_cell.angle_gamma   90.00
#
_symmetry.space_group_name_H-M   'P 1'
#
loop_
_entity.id
_entity.type
_entity.pdbx_description
1 polymer ?
#
loop_
_entity_poly.entity_id
_entity_poly.type
_entity_poly.pdbx_seq_one_letter_code
_entity_poly.pdbx_strand_id
1 'polypeptide(L)'
;MQGLNLPGLRVEAVSPIPEEKVFLRPKAPGALLSTGKGYRFHPHLEEALRQLHLLRPTLSVEEVEQTIWRRYVLLARDVPTSVAQSLKALRRLKGNEEETKRLRQQVKGLSIQQHTVRSYPYGPLGRDWFGRTDPDGQGLSGWEKMFNASLQGLPGQVHSVVDLGGRPLPQFLPRRKEAQHGYHVQLTLDLYLQNEAESLLKRVVQGTQADWASLVLCDPYEGAILAMATVSGPQDPTKSLGATKPATLAFEPGSVFKPLVVAAALRRGWSPQGLFCAAGGAIP
;
A
#
# COMPACT_ATOMS: atom_id res chain seq x y z
N MET A 1 -29.09 -20.38 -18.07
CA MET A 1 -27.65 -20.32 -17.70
C MET A 1 -27.47 -19.10 -16.83
N GLN A 2 -27.60 -19.26 -15.52
CA GLN A 2 -27.30 -18.18 -14.58
C GLN A 2 -25.78 -18.14 -14.42
N GLY A 3 -25.16 -17.05 -14.86
CA GLY A 3 -23.74 -16.80 -14.65
C GLY A 3 -23.43 -16.91 -13.16
N LEU A 4 -22.31 -17.56 -12.85
CA LEU A 4 -21.77 -17.66 -11.51
C LEU A 4 -21.63 -16.24 -10.94
N ASN A 5 -22.59 -15.84 -10.11
CA ASN A 5 -22.60 -14.54 -9.44
C ASN A 5 -21.63 -14.63 -8.25
N LEU A 6 -20.35 -14.83 -8.55
CA LEU A 6 -19.29 -14.88 -7.55
C LEU A 6 -19.01 -13.44 -7.13
N PRO A 7 -19.05 -13.12 -5.82
CA PRO A 7 -18.62 -11.82 -5.33
C PRO A 7 -17.10 -11.72 -5.55
N GLY A 8 -16.71 -11.34 -6.78
CA GLY A 8 -15.32 -11.19 -7.16
C GLY A 8 -14.62 -10.23 -6.21
N LEU A 9 -13.37 -10.54 -5.87
CA LEU A 9 -12.58 -9.76 -4.96
C LEU A 9 -12.44 -8.34 -5.51
N ARG A 10 -12.97 -7.38 -4.77
CA ARG A 10 -12.87 -5.98 -5.15
C ARG A 10 -11.56 -5.42 -4.63
N VAL A 11 -10.73 -4.91 -5.53
CA VAL A 11 -9.71 -3.92 -5.16
C VAL A 11 -10.43 -2.60 -5.12
N GLU A 12 -11.09 -2.37 -3.99
CA GLU A 12 -11.67 -1.07 -3.74
C GLU A 12 -10.52 -0.09 -3.55
N ALA A 13 -10.38 0.86 -4.48
CA ALA A 13 -10.02 2.19 -4.05
C ALA A 13 -11.00 2.51 -2.91
N VAL A 14 -10.49 2.58 -1.68
CA VAL A 14 -11.15 3.15 -0.51
C VAL A 14 -11.92 2.16 0.40
N SER A 15 -11.18 1.53 1.32
CA SER A 15 -11.52 1.68 2.74
C SER A 15 -10.29 2.25 3.45
N PRO A 16 -10.02 3.56 3.31
CA PRO A 16 -8.89 4.17 3.94
C PRO A 16 -9.24 4.24 5.41
N ILE A 17 -8.39 3.69 6.24
CA ILE A 17 -8.45 4.06 7.65
C ILE A 17 -7.99 5.52 7.68
N PRO A 18 -8.83 6.45 8.16
CA PRO A 18 -8.43 7.83 8.29
C PRO A 18 -7.37 7.89 9.40
N GLU A 19 -6.14 8.17 9.01
CA GLU A 19 -5.02 8.35 9.91
C GLU A 19 -4.54 9.80 9.87
N GLU A 20 -3.63 10.20 10.76
CA GLU A 20 -3.19 11.59 10.84
C GLU A 20 -1.67 11.71 10.69
N LYS A 21 -1.22 12.69 9.89
CA LYS A 21 0.18 13.12 9.78
C LYS A 21 0.37 14.35 10.68
N VAL A 22 1.45 14.35 11.46
CA VAL A 22 1.83 15.47 12.32
C VAL A 22 3.02 16.18 11.70
N PHE A 23 2.87 17.46 11.48
CA PHE A 23 3.88 18.36 10.93
C PHE A 23 4.27 19.41 11.97
N LEU A 24 5.54 19.74 12.03
CA LEU A 24 6.05 20.94 12.66
C LEU A 24 6.05 22.09 11.67
N ARG A 25 5.71 23.29 12.14
CA ARG A 25 5.89 24.56 11.44
C ARG A 25 6.99 25.35 12.15
N PRO A 26 8.27 25.23 11.74
CA PRO A 26 9.37 25.88 12.44
C PRO A 26 9.19 27.39 12.54
N LYS A 27 8.67 28.05 11.51
CA LYS A 27 8.48 29.51 11.49
C LYS A 27 7.17 29.98 12.15
N ALA A 28 6.41 29.09 12.80
CA ALA A 28 5.18 29.49 13.48
C ALA A 28 5.51 30.33 14.73
N PRO A 29 4.69 31.35 15.08
CA PRO A 29 4.94 32.18 16.26
C PRO A 29 4.98 31.35 17.55
N GLY A 30 6.11 31.41 18.25
CA GLY A 30 6.38 30.62 19.46
C GLY A 30 7.01 29.25 19.22
N ALA A 31 7.29 28.87 17.97
CA ALA A 31 7.98 27.63 17.68
C ALA A 31 9.51 27.74 17.83
N LEU A 32 10.07 28.91 17.54
CA LEU A 32 11.50 29.19 17.68
C LEU A 32 11.77 30.21 18.78
N LEU A 33 12.92 30.08 19.42
CA LEU A 33 13.51 31.00 20.36
C LEU A 33 14.76 31.62 19.71
N SER A 34 14.81 32.95 19.66
CA SER A 34 15.98 33.68 19.15
C SER A 34 17.05 33.68 20.23
N THR A 35 18.19 33.05 19.95
CA THR A 35 19.37 33.06 20.82
C THR A 35 20.46 33.92 20.17
N GLY A 36 21.42 34.43 20.95
CA GLY A 36 22.55 35.21 20.42
C GLY A 36 23.43 34.45 19.40
N LYS A 37 23.22 33.14 19.21
CA LYS A 37 23.92 32.27 18.25
C LYS A 37 23.03 31.74 17.12
N GLY A 38 21.79 32.25 16.98
CA GLY A 38 20.83 31.82 15.96
C GLY A 38 19.47 31.42 16.53
N TYR A 39 18.64 30.74 15.75
CA TYR A 39 17.32 30.27 16.18
C TYR A 39 17.43 28.83 16.69
N ARG A 40 16.76 28.54 17.82
CA ARG A 40 16.55 27.17 18.33
C ARG A 40 15.07 26.91 18.49
N PHE A 41 14.65 25.64 18.58
CA PHE A 41 13.28 25.38 18.98
C PHE A 41 13.03 25.88 20.40
N HIS A 42 11.79 26.26 20.66
CA HIS A 42 11.42 26.58 22.03
C HIS A 42 11.45 25.28 22.87
N PRO A 43 11.92 25.31 24.13
CA PRO A 43 11.99 24.13 24.99
C PRO A 43 10.72 23.25 25.07
N HIS A 44 9.53 23.85 24.94
CA HIS A 44 8.28 23.09 24.97
C HIS A 44 8.09 22.22 23.72
N LEU A 45 8.66 22.61 22.57
CA LEU A 45 8.66 21.85 21.34
C LEU A 45 9.72 20.76 21.35
N GLU A 46 10.89 21.01 21.94
CA GLU A 46 11.88 19.94 22.15
C GLU A 46 11.29 18.80 22.99
N GLU A 47 10.56 19.12 24.06
CA GLU A 47 9.88 18.13 24.89
C GLU A 47 8.79 17.39 24.10
N ALA A 48 7.97 18.11 23.33
CA ALA A 48 6.95 17.49 22.47
C ALA A 48 7.58 16.60 21.37
N LEU A 49 8.71 17.01 20.80
CA LEU A 49 9.47 16.23 19.82
C LEU A 49 10.05 14.97 20.44
N ARG A 50 10.58 15.05 21.67
CA ARG A 50 11.04 13.86 22.42
C ARG A 50 9.90 12.89 22.68
N GLN A 51 8.73 13.38 23.09
CA GLN A 51 7.55 12.52 23.28
C GLN A 51 7.04 11.90 21.98
N LEU A 52 7.08 12.63 20.86
CA LEU A 52 6.76 12.07 19.54
C LEU A 52 7.82 11.05 19.07
N HIS A 53 9.10 11.27 19.37
CA HIS A 53 10.18 10.34 19.08
C HIS A 53 10.02 9.02 19.84
N LEU A 54 9.48 9.06 21.07
CA LEU A 54 9.08 7.87 21.83
C LEU A 54 7.92 7.10 21.19
N LEU A 55 7.05 7.78 20.42
CA LEU A 55 5.91 7.15 19.72
C LEU A 55 6.30 6.57 18.34
N ARG A 56 7.34 7.09 17.68
CA ARG A 56 7.98 6.49 16.47
C ARG A 56 9.36 7.14 16.21
N PRO A 57 10.48 6.39 16.19
CA PRO A 57 11.85 6.95 16.15
C PRO A 57 12.31 7.30 14.73
N THR A 58 11.55 8.10 13.99
CA THR A 58 11.87 8.38 12.57
C THR A 58 12.76 9.61 12.32
N LEU A 59 12.87 10.53 13.29
CA LEU A 59 13.67 11.76 13.16
C LEU A 59 14.24 12.19 14.52
N SER A 60 15.56 12.42 14.63
CA SER A 60 16.18 12.93 15.86
C SER A 60 15.90 14.43 16.05
N VAL A 61 15.99 14.91 17.29
CA VAL A 61 15.78 16.35 17.57
C VAL A 61 16.81 17.21 16.83
N GLU A 62 18.06 16.73 16.73
CA GLU A 62 19.14 17.41 16.02
C GLU A 62 18.86 17.53 14.51
N GLU A 63 18.30 16.50 13.88
CA GLU A 63 17.92 16.53 12.46
C GLU A 63 16.81 17.55 12.19
N VAL A 64 15.83 17.66 13.09
CA VAL A 64 14.74 18.62 12.95
C VAL A 64 15.27 20.05 13.11
N GLU A 65 16.24 20.29 14.00
CA GLU A 65 16.90 21.60 14.16
C GLU A 65 17.65 22.05 12.91
N GLN A 66 18.26 21.13 12.17
CA GLN A 66 18.92 21.47 10.90
C GLN A 66 17.93 21.88 9.79
N THR A 67 16.62 21.66 10.01
CA THR A 67 15.56 21.99 9.05
C THR A 67 14.75 23.24 9.40
N ILE A 68 15.24 24.11 10.30
CA ILE A 68 14.57 25.36 10.71
C ILE A 68 14.21 26.28 9.51
N TRP A 69 14.98 26.23 8.43
CA TRP A 69 14.70 27.02 7.22
C TRP A 69 13.45 26.54 6.46
N ARG A 70 13.04 25.28 6.66
CA ARG A 70 11.85 24.71 6.02
C ARG A 70 10.58 25.30 6.62
N ARG A 71 9.57 25.46 5.77
CA ARG A 71 8.25 25.99 6.19
C ARG A 71 7.46 24.96 7.00
N TYR A 72 7.64 23.68 6.65
CA TYR A 72 7.02 22.52 7.29
C TYR A 72 8.03 21.39 7.38
N VAL A 73 7.99 20.64 8.49
CA VAL A 73 8.79 19.43 8.71
C VAL A 73 7.82 18.34 9.14
N LEU A 74 7.78 17.22 8.43
CA LEU A 74 6.96 16.08 8.84
C LEU A 74 7.62 15.44 10.06
N LEU A 75 6.87 15.27 11.15
CA LEU A 75 7.38 14.67 12.39
C LEU A 75 6.97 13.21 12.53
N ALA A 76 5.71 12.90 12.21
CA ALA A 76 5.18 11.57 12.33
C ALA A 76 4.13 11.29 11.25
N ARG A 77 4.17 10.08 10.70
CA ARG A 77 3.11 9.48 9.87
C ARG A 77 2.31 8.49 10.72
N ASP A 78 1.09 8.21 10.29
CA ASP A 78 0.24 7.15 10.83
C ASP A 78 -0.07 7.32 12.33
N VAL A 79 -0.31 8.56 12.77
CA VAL A 79 -0.63 8.85 14.17
C VAL A 79 -2.06 8.38 14.46
N PRO A 80 -2.28 7.56 15.51
CA PRO A 80 -3.61 7.12 15.89
C PRO A 80 -4.57 8.29 16.09
N THR A 81 -5.80 8.12 15.62
CA THR A 81 -6.83 9.17 15.66
C THR A 81 -7.09 9.67 17.08
N SER A 82 -6.96 8.81 18.10
CA SER A 82 -7.08 9.19 19.52
C SER A 82 -6.01 10.20 19.94
N VAL A 83 -4.74 9.94 19.63
CA VAL A 83 -3.61 10.84 19.92
C VAL A 83 -3.79 12.16 19.17
N ALA A 84 -4.17 12.07 17.91
CA ALA A 84 -4.34 13.24 17.07
C ALA A 84 -5.53 14.12 17.50
N GLN A 85 -6.62 13.51 17.97
CA GLN A 85 -7.73 14.21 18.62
C GLN A 85 -7.31 14.90 19.91
N SER A 86 -6.51 14.24 20.76
CA SER A 86 -5.97 14.84 21.98
C SER A 86 -5.11 16.07 21.67
N LEU A 87 -4.22 15.99 20.68
CA LEU A 87 -3.41 17.13 20.25
C LEU A 87 -4.27 18.27 19.67
N LYS A 88 -5.33 17.95 18.90
CA LYS A 88 -6.30 18.95 18.41
C LYS A 88 -7.07 19.60 19.57
N ALA A 89 -7.44 18.82 20.59
CA ALA A 89 -8.16 19.30 21.76
C ALA A 89 -7.30 20.26 22.58
N LEU A 90 -6.03 19.91 22.85
CA LEU A 90 -5.05 20.79 23.54
C LEU A 90 -4.90 22.14 22.84
N ARG A 91 -4.92 22.15 21.49
CA ARG A 91 -4.84 23.37 20.69
C ARG A 91 -6.12 24.22 20.76
N ARG A 92 -7.27 23.59 21.01
CA ARG A 92 -8.61 24.21 21.07
C ARG A 92 -9.06 24.60 22.48
N LEU A 93 -8.38 24.13 23.53
CA LEU A 93 -8.61 24.57 24.91
C LEU A 93 -8.79 26.08 24.94
N LYS A 94 -9.65 26.63 25.80
CA LYS A 94 -9.82 28.07 26.04
C LYS A 94 -9.84 28.29 27.55
N GLY A 95 -8.96 29.17 28.05
CA GLY A 95 -8.80 29.46 29.47
C GLY A 95 -7.55 30.29 29.71
N ASN A 96 -7.60 31.13 30.75
CA ASN A 96 -6.49 31.97 31.19
C ASN A 96 -5.68 31.36 32.34
N GLU A 97 -6.07 30.17 32.81
CA GLU A 97 -5.34 29.42 33.82
C GLU A 97 -3.91 29.11 33.34
N GLU A 98 -2.95 29.24 34.26
CA GLU A 98 -1.52 28.97 34.04
C GLU A 98 -1.29 27.60 33.37
N GLU A 99 -1.99 26.57 33.84
CA GLU A 99 -1.87 25.20 33.34
C GLU A 99 -2.38 25.07 31.90
N THR A 100 -3.56 25.64 31.60
CA THR A 100 -4.11 25.69 30.24
C THR A 100 -3.18 26.42 29.27
N LYS A 101 -2.50 27.48 29.75
CA LYS A 101 -1.52 28.24 28.95
C LYS A 101 -0.25 27.42 28.67
N ARG A 102 0.26 26.66 29.66
CA ARG A 102 1.40 25.75 29.50
C ARG A 102 1.11 24.64 28.49
N LEU A 103 -0.02 23.95 28.63
CA LEU A 103 -0.42 22.87 27.71
C LEU A 103 -0.59 23.35 26.26
N ARG A 104 -1.19 24.53 26.06
CA ARG A 104 -1.31 25.15 24.74
C ARG A 104 0.03 25.53 24.12
N GLN A 105 1.00 25.94 24.94
CA GLN A 105 2.34 26.26 24.46
C GLN A 105 3.02 25.01 23.92
N GLN A 106 2.93 23.86 24.60
CA GLN A 106 3.54 22.60 24.16
C GLN A 106 3.12 22.14 22.76
N VAL A 107 1.88 22.42 22.35
CA VAL A 107 1.36 22.05 21.02
C VAL A 107 1.45 23.18 19.98
N LYS A 108 2.02 24.32 20.35
CA LYS A 108 2.15 25.48 19.47
C LYS A 108 3.20 25.20 18.40
N GLY A 109 2.85 25.42 17.13
CA GLY A 109 3.71 25.10 15.99
C GLY A 109 3.48 23.70 15.41
N LEU A 110 2.75 22.82 16.12
CA LEU A 110 2.30 21.55 15.56
C LEU A 110 1.04 21.73 14.69
N SER A 111 1.05 21.05 13.55
CA SER A 111 -0.02 21.03 12.57
C SER A 111 -0.37 19.59 12.28
N ILE A 112 -1.67 19.27 12.33
CA ILE A 112 -2.14 17.91 12.13
C ILE A 112 -2.99 17.89 10.87
N GLN A 113 -2.70 16.95 10.00
CA GLN A 113 -3.39 16.78 8.73
C GLN A 113 -3.91 15.35 8.64
N GLN A 114 -5.17 15.21 8.23
CA GLN A 114 -5.71 13.89 7.93
C GLN A 114 -5.08 13.36 6.65
N HIS A 115 -4.81 12.06 6.65
CA HIS A 115 -4.40 11.33 5.47
C HIS A 115 -5.06 9.95 5.47
N THR A 116 -4.96 9.28 4.33
CA THR A 116 -5.59 7.99 4.09
C THR A 116 -4.50 6.95 3.88
N VAL A 117 -4.61 5.83 4.58
CA VAL A 117 -3.70 4.68 4.40
C VAL A 117 -4.46 3.52 3.77
N ARG A 118 -3.77 2.76 2.92
CA ARG A 118 -4.33 1.59 2.23
C ARG A 118 -4.59 0.46 3.23
N SER A 119 -5.84 -0.01 3.29
CA SER A 119 -6.24 -1.15 4.12
C SER A 119 -6.42 -2.41 3.28
N TYR A 120 -6.00 -3.56 3.82
CA TYR A 120 -6.14 -4.89 3.21
C TYR A 120 -6.94 -5.80 4.15
N PRO A 121 -8.28 -5.86 4.02
CA PRO A 121 -9.15 -6.51 5.01
C PRO A 121 -8.90 -8.01 5.16
N TYR A 122 -8.41 -8.66 4.11
CA TYR A 122 -8.10 -10.10 4.08
C TYR A 122 -6.64 -10.42 4.44
N GLY A 123 -5.91 -9.43 4.96
CA GLY A 123 -4.57 -9.61 5.51
C GLY A 123 -3.53 -10.10 4.47
N PRO A 124 -2.90 -11.27 4.68
CA PRO A 124 -1.87 -11.78 3.77
C PRO A 124 -2.43 -12.47 2.52
N LEU A 125 -3.73 -12.78 2.48
CA LEU A 125 -4.34 -13.52 1.38
C LEU A 125 -4.20 -12.78 0.06
N GLY A 126 -3.60 -13.44 -0.94
CA GLY A 126 -3.31 -12.88 -2.26
C GLY A 126 -2.31 -11.71 -2.26
N ARG A 127 -1.70 -11.38 -1.12
CA ARG A 127 -0.89 -10.16 -0.95
C ARG A 127 0.30 -10.09 -1.91
N ASP A 128 0.83 -11.24 -2.29
CA ASP A 128 1.96 -11.31 -3.20
C ASP A 128 1.61 -10.80 -4.62
N TRP A 129 0.34 -10.88 -5.05
CA TRP A 129 -0.15 -10.36 -6.33
C TRP A 129 -0.82 -9.00 -6.22
N PHE A 130 -1.59 -8.77 -5.15
CA PHE A 130 -2.14 -7.44 -4.85
C PHE A 130 -1.00 -6.42 -4.81
N GLY A 131 0.08 -6.81 -4.15
CA GLY A 131 1.20 -5.94 -3.88
C GLY A 131 0.94 -5.05 -2.69
N ARG A 132 1.58 -3.87 -2.70
CA ARG A 132 1.53 -2.92 -1.59
C ARG A 132 1.64 -1.50 -2.12
N THR A 133 1.18 -0.56 -1.31
CA THR A 133 1.41 0.86 -1.51
C THR A 133 2.44 1.40 -0.53
N ASP A 134 3.00 2.57 -0.83
CA ASP A 134 3.68 3.39 0.16
C ASP A 134 2.66 4.13 1.07
N PRO A 135 3.11 4.82 2.14
CA PRO A 135 2.24 5.62 3.01
C PRO A 135 1.66 6.90 2.36
N ASP A 136 2.04 7.19 1.12
CA ASP A 136 1.50 8.29 0.31
C ASP A 136 0.50 7.77 -0.74
N GLY A 137 0.22 6.46 -0.75
CA GLY A 137 -0.77 5.81 -1.61
C GLY A 137 -0.25 5.36 -2.97
N GLN A 138 1.07 5.41 -3.22
CA GLN A 138 1.64 4.96 -4.49
C GLN A 138 1.85 3.44 -4.52
N GLY A 139 1.34 2.78 -5.55
CA GLY A 139 1.53 1.35 -5.77
C GLY A 139 2.98 0.98 -6.06
N LEU A 140 3.56 0.15 -5.20
CA LEU A 140 4.98 -0.26 -5.25
C LEU A 140 5.19 -1.60 -5.94
N SER A 141 4.21 -2.50 -5.89
CA SER A 141 4.30 -3.84 -6.49
C SER A 141 2.93 -4.36 -6.89
N GLY A 142 2.90 -5.48 -7.62
CA GLY A 142 1.68 -6.19 -7.95
C GLY A 142 0.67 -5.35 -8.74
N TRP A 143 -0.61 -5.62 -8.52
CA TRP A 143 -1.72 -4.89 -9.12
C TRP A 143 -1.84 -3.45 -8.62
N GLU A 144 -1.44 -3.16 -7.38
CA GLU A 144 -1.36 -1.77 -6.89
C GLU A 144 -0.46 -0.93 -7.78
N LYS A 145 0.71 -1.47 -8.18
CA LYS A 145 1.60 -0.77 -9.13
C LYS A 145 1.03 -0.74 -10.54
N MET A 146 0.49 -1.86 -11.02
CA MET A 146 -0.04 -1.97 -12.38
C MET A 146 -1.19 -1.00 -12.64
N PHE A 147 -2.10 -0.86 -11.68
CA PHE A 147 -3.27 0.01 -11.77
C PHE A 147 -3.08 1.37 -11.07
N ASN A 148 -1.85 1.71 -10.65
CA ASN A 148 -1.59 2.91 -9.86
C ASN A 148 -2.18 4.19 -10.50
N ALA A 149 -2.04 4.34 -11.82
CA ALA A 149 -2.58 5.50 -12.55
C ALA A 149 -4.12 5.60 -12.47
N SER A 150 -4.81 4.46 -12.48
CA SER A 150 -6.26 4.41 -12.34
C SER A 150 -6.71 4.59 -10.89
N LEU A 151 -5.95 4.05 -9.93
CA LEU A 151 -6.30 4.02 -8.50
C LEU A 151 -6.04 5.36 -7.77
N GLN A 152 -5.02 6.12 -8.15
CA GLN A 152 -4.63 7.34 -7.42
C GLN A 152 -5.61 8.51 -7.57
N GLY A 153 -6.33 8.60 -8.69
CA GLY A 153 -7.13 9.78 -9.01
C GLY A 153 -6.27 11.03 -9.21
N LEU A 154 -6.87 12.21 -9.05
CA LEU A 154 -6.17 13.50 -9.18
C LEU A 154 -6.23 14.29 -7.87
N PRO A 155 -5.09 14.73 -7.32
CA PRO A 155 -5.07 15.49 -6.09
C PRO A 155 -5.71 16.88 -6.29
N GLY A 156 -6.55 17.26 -5.33
CA GLY A 156 -7.06 18.62 -5.23
C GLY A 156 -5.95 19.60 -4.84
N GLN A 157 -6.16 20.87 -5.14
CA GLN A 157 -5.22 21.94 -4.78
C GLN A 157 -5.94 23.06 -4.06
N VAL A 158 -5.32 23.60 -3.00
CA VAL A 158 -5.80 24.80 -2.32
C VAL A 158 -4.71 25.85 -2.38
N HIS A 159 -4.99 26.96 -3.05
CA HIS A 159 -4.08 28.10 -3.15
C HIS A 159 -4.58 29.17 -2.17
N SER A 160 -3.81 29.42 -1.11
CA SER A 160 -4.13 30.41 -0.08
C SER A 160 -3.01 31.44 0.03
N VAL A 161 -3.38 32.73 0.06
CA VAL A 161 -2.44 33.79 0.43
C VAL A 161 -2.23 33.74 1.94
N VAL A 162 -0.97 33.75 2.36
CA VAL A 162 -0.56 33.55 3.74
C VAL A 162 0.40 34.65 4.19
N ASP A 163 0.38 34.99 5.47
CA ASP A 163 1.34 35.90 6.07
C ASP A 163 2.76 35.29 6.15
N LEU A 164 3.74 36.07 6.62
CA LEU A 164 5.12 35.63 6.85
C LEU A 164 5.20 34.42 7.82
N GLY A 165 4.22 34.28 8.71
CA GLY A 165 4.06 33.16 9.64
C GLY A 165 3.30 31.95 9.07
N GLY A 166 2.87 32.00 7.79
CA GLY A 166 2.14 30.92 7.13
C GLY A 166 0.66 30.79 7.54
N ARG A 167 0.06 31.83 8.11
CA ARG A 167 -1.37 31.88 8.44
C ARG A 167 -2.16 32.42 7.24
N PRO A 168 -3.29 31.81 6.86
CA PRO A 168 -4.12 32.31 5.78
C PRO A 168 -4.62 33.72 6.10
N LEU A 169 -4.50 34.63 5.13
CA LEU A 169 -5.03 35.99 5.26
C LEU A 169 -6.55 35.97 5.05
N PRO A 170 -7.38 36.43 6.00
CA PRO A 170 -8.84 36.34 5.91
C PRO A 170 -9.44 37.06 4.70
N GLN A 171 -8.80 38.14 4.27
CA GLN A 171 -9.24 38.97 3.13
C GLN A 171 -9.07 38.31 1.76
N PHE A 172 -8.28 37.23 1.67
CA PHE A 172 -8.07 36.49 0.42
C PHE A 172 -8.72 35.12 0.53
N LEU A 173 -9.84 34.93 -0.18
CA LEU A 173 -10.49 33.63 -0.26
C LEU A 173 -9.56 32.62 -0.97
N PRO A 174 -9.41 31.40 -0.43
CA PRO A 174 -8.56 30.39 -1.06
C PRO A 174 -9.18 29.93 -2.39
N ARG A 175 -8.37 29.83 -3.44
CA ARG A 175 -8.78 29.15 -4.68
C ARG A 175 -8.65 27.65 -4.49
N ARG A 176 -9.72 26.91 -4.77
CA ARG A 176 -9.76 25.47 -4.59
C ARG A 176 -10.00 24.76 -5.92
N LYS A 177 -9.14 23.80 -6.23
CA LYS A 177 -9.39 22.75 -7.22
C LYS A 177 -9.73 21.49 -6.44
N GLU A 178 -10.91 20.93 -6.67
CA GLU A 178 -11.34 19.73 -5.96
C GLU A 178 -10.53 18.50 -6.39
N ALA A 179 -10.38 17.56 -5.46
CA ALA A 179 -9.77 16.28 -5.75
C ALA A 179 -10.74 15.41 -6.55
N GLN A 180 -10.22 14.59 -7.45
CA GLN A 180 -11.00 13.58 -8.16
C GLN A 180 -10.58 12.21 -7.65
N HIS A 181 -11.56 11.39 -7.30
CA HIS A 181 -11.33 10.02 -6.84
C HIS A 181 -10.79 9.18 -8.01
N GLY A 182 -9.92 8.23 -7.68
CA GLY A 182 -9.51 7.20 -8.63
C GLY A 182 -10.66 6.23 -8.94
N TYR A 183 -10.41 5.36 -9.90
CA TYR A 183 -11.33 4.29 -10.28
C TYR A 183 -11.23 3.11 -9.31
N HIS A 184 -12.31 2.32 -9.24
CA HIS A 184 -12.31 1.03 -8.56
C HIS A 184 -11.93 -0.07 -9.56
N VAL A 185 -11.13 -1.04 -9.11
CA VAL A 185 -10.77 -2.20 -9.91
C VAL A 185 -11.44 -3.43 -9.30
N GLN A 186 -12.38 -4.01 -10.04
CA GLN A 186 -12.95 -5.29 -9.65
C GLN A 186 -12.17 -6.40 -10.33
N LEU A 187 -11.73 -7.39 -9.56
CA LEU A 187 -11.02 -8.53 -10.08
C LEU A 187 -11.96 -9.70 -10.29
N THR A 188 -11.52 -10.64 -11.11
CA THR A 188 -12.17 -11.92 -11.35
C THR A 188 -11.90 -12.95 -10.25
N LEU A 189 -10.96 -12.67 -9.33
CA LEU A 189 -10.59 -13.60 -8.28
C LEU A 189 -11.76 -13.87 -7.34
N ASP A 190 -11.97 -15.14 -7.03
CA ASP A 190 -12.86 -15.56 -5.97
C ASP A 190 -12.06 -15.72 -4.66
N LEU A 191 -12.52 -15.06 -3.61
CA LEU A 191 -11.85 -15.04 -2.31
C LEU A 191 -11.74 -16.44 -1.68
N TYR A 192 -12.79 -17.25 -1.82
CA TYR A 192 -12.84 -18.59 -1.24
C TYR A 192 -11.90 -19.53 -2.00
N LEU A 193 -11.97 -19.53 -3.33
CA LEU A 193 -11.07 -20.32 -4.17
C LEU A 193 -9.61 -19.91 -4.01
N GLN A 194 -9.32 -18.62 -3.85
CA GLN A 194 -7.98 -18.13 -3.56
C GLN A 194 -7.44 -18.68 -2.23
N ASN A 195 -8.26 -18.64 -1.17
CA ASN A 195 -7.86 -19.15 0.15
C ASN A 195 -7.62 -20.67 0.15
N GLU A 196 -8.48 -21.42 -0.54
CA GLU A 196 -8.29 -22.87 -0.70
C GLU A 196 -7.04 -23.18 -1.51
N ALA A 197 -6.79 -22.45 -2.60
CA ALA A 197 -5.60 -22.61 -3.42
C ALA A 197 -4.31 -22.39 -2.61
N GLU A 198 -4.22 -21.28 -1.87
CA GLU A 198 -3.05 -21.01 -1.02
C GLU A 198 -2.87 -22.07 0.08
N SER A 199 -3.96 -22.51 0.71
CA SER A 199 -3.93 -23.53 1.76
C SER A 199 -3.52 -24.90 1.24
N LEU A 200 -3.97 -25.27 0.04
CA LEU A 200 -3.57 -26.50 -0.64
C LEU A 200 -2.09 -26.46 -1.01
N LEU A 201 -1.63 -25.39 -1.66
CA LEU A 201 -0.22 -25.26 -2.06
C LEU A 201 0.73 -25.26 -0.86
N LYS A 202 0.35 -24.65 0.26
CA LYS A 202 1.12 -24.73 1.52
C LYS A 202 1.31 -26.17 1.97
N ARG A 203 0.24 -26.98 1.97
CA ARG A 203 0.31 -28.40 2.32
C ARG A 203 1.18 -29.18 1.34
N VAL A 204 1.07 -28.91 0.03
CA VAL A 204 1.87 -29.57 -1.01
C VAL A 204 3.36 -29.27 -0.81
N VAL A 205 3.75 -28.00 -0.67
CA VAL A 205 5.15 -27.61 -0.48
C VAL A 205 5.71 -28.19 0.82
N GLN A 206 4.93 -28.19 1.90
CA GLN A 206 5.36 -28.79 3.17
C GLN A 206 5.53 -30.32 3.07
N GLY A 207 4.59 -31.02 2.42
CA GLY A 207 4.62 -32.47 2.31
C GLY A 207 5.65 -33.02 1.31
N THR A 208 5.94 -32.26 0.25
CA THR A 208 6.87 -32.66 -0.81
C THR A 208 8.27 -32.08 -0.67
N GLN A 209 8.44 -31.07 0.19
CA GLN A 209 9.66 -30.25 0.28
C GLN A 209 10.05 -29.60 -1.06
N ALA A 210 9.07 -29.34 -1.94
CA ALA A 210 9.31 -28.68 -3.21
C ALA A 210 9.89 -27.26 -3.01
N ASP A 211 10.77 -26.84 -3.92
CA ASP A 211 11.29 -25.47 -3.94
C ASP A 211 10.15 -24.45 -4.09
N TRP A 212 9.11 -24.77 -4.84
CA TRP A 212 7.91 -23.96 -4.94
C TRP A 212 6.77 -24.78 -5.55
N ALA A 213 5.55 -24.29 -5.39
CA ALA A 213 4.39 -24.78 -6.12
C ALA A 213 3.50 -23.60 -6.51
N SER A 214 2.87 -23.68 -7.68
CA SER A 214 1.96 -22.65 -8.18
C SER A 214 0.67 -23.26 -8.69
N LEU A 215 -0.42 -22.50 -8.61
CA LEU A 215 -1.75 -22.87 -9.08
C LEU A 215 -2.39 -21.66 -9.73
N VAL A 216 -2.93 -21.86 -10.93
CA VAL A 216 -3.79 -20.89 -11.62
C VAL A 216 -5.11 -21.60 -11.92
N LEU A 217 -6.20 -21.03 -11.43
CA LEU A 217 -7.56 -21.48 -11.71
C LEU A 217 -8.21 -20.46 -12.65
N CYS A 218 -8.67 -20.95 -13.80
CA CYS A 218 -9.24 -20.13 -14.85
C CYS A 218 -10.62 -20.68 -15.25
N ASP A 219 -11.58 -19.80 -15.49
CA ASP A 219 -12.80 -20.12 -16.19
C ASP A 219 -12.47 -20.30 -17.69
N PRO A 220 -12.65 -21.50 -18.28
CA PRO A 220 -12.27 -21.75 -19.67
C PRO A 220 -13.20 -21.08 -20.69
N TYR A 221 -14.38 -20.62 -20.29
CA TYR A 221 -15.35 -19.95 -21.17
C TYR A 221 -15.16 -18.44 -21.16
N GLU A 222 -14.98 -17.86 -19.97
CA GLU A 222 -14.83 -16.41 -19.81
C GLU A 222 -13.37 -15.94 -19.80
N GLY A 223 -12.41 -16.85 -19.62
CA GLY A 223 -10.99 -16.52 -19.43
C GLY A 223 -10.71 -15.85 -18.09
N ALA A 224 -11.68 -15.82 -17.19
CA ALA A 224 -11.59 -15.20 -15.88
C ALA A 224 -10.64 -15.99 -14.97
N ILE A 225 -9.64 -15.32 -14.39
CA ILE A 225 -8.77 -15.95 -13.38
C ILE A 225 -9.51 -15.92 -12.05
N LEU A 226 -9.87 -17.10 -11.54
CA LEU A 226 -10.63 -17.28 -10.30
C LEU A 226 -9.73 -17.41 -9.07
N ALA A 227 -8.55 -18.00 -9.24
CA ALA A 227 -7.54 -18.08 -8.18
C ALA A 227 -6.15 -18.11 -8.82
N MET A 228 -5.18 -17.47 -8.18
CA MET A 228 -3.78 -17.53 -8.59
C MET A 228 -2.91 -17.49 -7.34
N ALA A 229 -2.17 -18.57 -7.09
CA ALA A 229 -1.42 -18.76 -5.86
C ALA A 229 -0.07 -19.41 -6.14
N THR A 230 0.93 -19.03 -5.35
CA THR A 230 2.29 -19.53 -5.44
C THR A 230 2.83 -19.57 -4.02
N VAL A 231 3.42 -20.71 -3.66
CA VAL A 231 4.05 -20.92 -2.37
C VAL A 231 5.48 -21.32 -2.64
N SER A 232 6.43 -20.55 -2.11
CA SER A 232 7.85 -20.88 -2.14
C SER A 232 8.23 -21.72 -0.92
N GLY A 233 8.98 -22.78 -1.17
CA GLY A 233 9.71 -23.53 -0.15
C GLY A 233 10.85 -22.71 0.45
N PRO A 234 11.49 -23.23 1.51
CA PRO A 234 12.53 -22.51 2.23
C PRO A 234 13.81 -22.29 1.42
N GLN A 235 14.13 -23.21 0.50
CA GLN A 235 15.36 -23.22 -0.30
C GLN A 235 15.16 -22.72 -1.74
N ASP A 236 14.00 -22.14 -2.04
CA ASP A 236 13.65 -21.67 -3.38
C ASP A 236 14.67 -20.63 -3.92
N PRO A 237 15.45 -20.96 -4.96
CA PRO A 237 16.42 -20.03 -5.54
C PRO A 237 15.73 -18.88 -6.30
N THR A 238 14.45 -19.04 -6.63
CA THR A 238 13.65 -18.08 -7.40
C THR A 238 12.59 -17.36 -6.56
N LYS A 239 12.75 -17.39 -5.22
CA LYS A 239 11.84 -16.76 -4.26
C LYS A 239 11.61 -15.26 -4.53
N SER A 240 12.57 -14.58 -5.14
CA SER A 240 12.48 -13.17 -5.53
C SER A 240 11.37 -12.88 -6.56
N LEU A 241 11.01 -13.87 -7.39
CA LEU A 241 9.87 -13.77 -8.31
C LEU A 241 8.54 -13.87 -7.55
N GLY A 242 8.55 -14.49 -6.36
CA GLY A 242 7.44 -14.57 -5.43
C GLY A 242 6.17 -15.11 -6.07
N ALA A 243 5.07 -14.41 -5.85
CA ALA A 243 3.81 -14.62 -6.55
C ALA A 243 4.00 -14.75 -8.05
N THR A 244 4.64 -13.80 -8.71
CA THR A 244 4.53 -13.61 -10.17
C THR A 244 4.99 -14.76 -11.05
N LYS A 245 5.57 -15.83 -10.48
CA LYS A 245 6.07 -17.02 -11.18
C LYS A 245 5.13 -17.58 -12.26
N PRO A 246 3.81 -17.75 -12.06
CA PRO A 246 2.94 -18.24 -13.13
C PRO A 246 2.94 -17.37 -14.39
N ALA A 247 3.23 -16.08 -14.24
CA ALA A 247 3.27 -15.12 -15.34
C ALA A 247 4.70 -14.84 -15.85
N THR A 248 5.73 -15.01 -15.01
CA THR A 248 7.10 -14.54 -15.32
C THR A 248 8.11 -15.66 -15.47
N LEU A 249 7.88 -16.83 -14.88
CA LEU A 249 8.81 -17.94 -14.92
C LEU A 249 8.52 -18.84 -16.14
N ALA A 250 9.44 -18.85 -17.09
CA ALA A 250 9.40 -19.81 -18.19
C ALA A 250 9.91 -21.17 -17.71
N PHE A 251 9.20 -22.24 -18.07
CA PHE A 251 9.63 -23.63 -17.84
C PHE A 251 9.14 -24.52 -18.98
N GLU A 252 9.79 -25.67 -19.15
CA GLU A 252 9.39 -26.65 -20.16
C GLU A 252 8.10 -27.37 -19.71
N PRO A 253 7.01 -27.30 -20.50
CA PRO A 253 5.72 -27.87 -20.10
C PRO A 253 5.71 -29.42 -20.13
N GLY A 254 6.71 -30.05 -20.76
CA GLY A 254 6.79 -31.50 -20.86
C GLY A 254 5.52 -32.14 -21.43
N SER A 255 5.08 -33.24 -20.83
CA SER A 255 3.93 -34.01 -21.34
C SER A 255 2.59 -33.27 -21.28
N VAL A 256 2.44 -32.19 -20.50
CA VAL A 256 1.17 -31.44 -20.48
C VAL A 256 0.90 -30.69 -21.79
N PHE A 257 1.90 -30.55 -22.66
CA PHE A 257 1.76 -29.94 -23.99
C PHE A 257 1.24 -30.91 -25.06
N LYS A 258 1.29 -32.23 -24.81
CA LYS A 258 0.90 -33.26 -25.78
C LYS A 258 -0.53 -33.10 -26.33
N PRO A 259 -1.57 -32.73 -25.55
CA PRO A 259 -2.89 -32.48 -26.10
C PRO A 259 -2.91 -31.47 -27.26
N LEU A 260 -2.07 -30.44 -27.22
CA LEU A 260 -1.97 -29.47 -28.30
C LEU A 260 -1.34 -30.08 -29.56
N VAL A 261 -0.33 -30.94 -29.39
CA VAL A 261 0.29 -31.69 -30.50
C VAL A 261 -0.73 -32.65 -31.14
N VAL A 262 -1.52 -33.35 -30.32
CA VAL A 262 -2.59 -34.23 -30.79
C VAL A 262 -3.65 -33.42 -31.54
N ALA A 263 -4.10 -32.28 -31.01
CA ALA A 263 -5.06 -31.40 -31.70
C ALA A 263 -4.54 -30.94 -33.07
N ALA A 264 -3.25 -30.61 -33.18
CA ALA A 264 -2.62 -30.25 -34.44
C ALA A 264 -2.59 -31.43 -35.44
N ALA A 265 -2.32 -32.66 -34.97
CA ALA A 265 -2.36 -33.86 -35.79
C ALA A 265 -3.78 -34.15 -36.30
N LEU A 266 -4.78 -34.11 -35.43
CA LEU A 266 -6.19 -34.28 -35.81
C LEU A 266 -6.62 -33.24 -36.85
N ARG A 267 -6.20 -31.97 -36.69
CA ARG A 267 -6.46 -30.91 -37.68
C ARG A 267 -5.82 -31.19 -39.04
N ARG A 268 -4.73 -31.97 -39.10
CA ARG A 268 -4.09 -32.43 -40.35
C ARG A 268 -4.73 -33.69 -40.92
N GLY A 269 -5.86 -34.15 -40.36
CA GLY A 269 -6.60 -35.32 -40.84
C GLY A 269 -6.12 -36.65 -40.26
N TRP A 270 -5.28 -36.64 -39.22
CA TRP A 270 -4.87 -37.87 -38.55
C TRP A 270 -6.06 -38.45 -37.79
N SER A 271 -6.24 -39.76 -37.87
CA SER A 271 -7.35 -40.45 -37.19
C SER A 271 -7.02 -40.68 -35.71
N PRO A 272 -7.96 -40.41 -34.78
CA PRO A 272 -7.84 -40.81 -33.37
C PRO A 272 -7.68 -42.33 -33.17
N GLN A 273 -8.07 -43.14 -34.15
CA GLN A 273 -7.95 -44.60 -34.14
C GLN A 273 -6.62 -45.09 -34.72
N GLY A 274 -5.74 -44.18 -35.15
CA GLY A 274 -4.41 -44.53 -35.65
C GLY A 274 -3.59 -45.26 -34.59
N LEU A 275 -3.03 -46.41 -34.96
CA LEU A 275 -2.10 -47.15 -34.11
C LEU A 275 -0.68 -46.66 -34.37
N PHE A 276 0.00 -46.23 -33.31
CA PHE A 276 1.39 -45.81 -33.36
C PHE A 276 2.22 -46.78 -32.53
N CYS A 277 3.29 -47.32 -33.11
CA CYS A 277 4.25 -48.14 -32.37
C CYS A 277 5.05 -47.22 -31.44
N ALA A 278 4.75 -47.24 -30.14
CA ALA A 278 5.58 -46.62 -29.11
C ALA A 278 6.80 -47.50 -28.84
N ALA A 279 7.68 -47.67 -29.84
CA ALA A 279 8.97 -48.32 -29.62
C ALA A 279 9.69 -47.50 -28.53
N GLY A 280 10.06 -48.15 -27.42
CA GLY A 280 10.73 -47.54 -26.27
C GLY A 280 12.15 -47.07 -26.56
N GLY A 281 12.29 -46.11 -27.47
CA GLY A 281 13.57 -45.60 -27.95
C GLY A 281 14.23 -44.71 -26.91
N ALA A 282 15.39 -45.15 -26.43
CA ALA A 282 16.44 -44.22 -26.04
C ALA A 282 16.76 -43.32 -27.25
N ILE A 283 16.86 -42.02 -27.01
CA ILE A 283 17.28 -41.04 -28.02
C ILE A 283 18.80 -41.25 -28.21
N PRO A 284 19.30 -41.61 -29.40
CA PRO A 284 20.73 -41.60 -29.70
C PRO A 284 21.29 -40.17 -29.76
#